data_AF-A0A0W0VNG2-F1
#
_entry.id   AF-A0A0W0VNG2-F1
#
_cell.length_a   1.000
_cell.length_b   1.000
_cell.length_c   1.000
_cell.angle_alpha   90.00
_cell.angle_beta   90.00
_cell.angle_gamma   90.00
#
_symmetry.space_group_name_H-M   'P 1'
#
loop_
_entity.id
_entity.type
_entity.pdbx_description
1 polymer ?
#
loop_
_entity_poly.entity_id
_entity_poly.type
_entity_poly.pdbx_seq_one_letter_code
_entity_poly.pdbx_strand_id
1 'polypeptide(L)'
;MQGKFEFDKLPPELKVESAQNLSIPDLANLAQTSKYHLALFKPVIDVRKLLHHVVRGEYEAVARILKKDISLMFKRGKVKDCSGRIFDSISAFEYALWALDKHMWTTMLECVPRNKEGRKVLAKLLSQYNQINAGQVAYRLNGKTVAEKHFDFKNTIIKELQMLVDSINAPVAQDWSAIDKQWREGVGGAQRLLPMHAVFAYCSNEPFYPIPEFASRPKSSKQYYNWRTDKHENWFGVDSLLGVDFAIYKGTPSMWPMGGRACTGLAGACRWGVQVDLAALKALYETRTKDFINLKSKLEKEMALDNRYQAFQF
;
A
#
# COMPACT_ATOMS: atom_id res chain seq x y z
N MET A 1 -30.43 29.61 27.75
CA MET A 1 -30.86 28.22 27.42
C MET A 1 -29.83 27.62 26.49
N GLN A 2 -29.03 26.65 26.95
CA GLN A 2 -28.22 25.82 26.04
C GLN A 2 -29.15 24.75 25.47
N GLY A 3 -29.42 24.81 24.17
CA GLY A 3 -30.21 23.79 23.48
C GLY A 3 -29.50 22.43 23.59
N LYS A 4 -30.18 21.43 24.15
CA LYS A 4 -29.68 20.05 24.21
C LYS A 4 -29.65 19.51 22.78
N PHE A 5 -28.46 19.26 22.25
CA PHE A 5 -28.31 18.61 20.95
C PHE A 5 -28.71 17.15 21.06
N GLU A 6 -29.73 16.75 20.30
CA GLU A 6 -30.23 15.38 20.27
C GLU A 6 -29.77 14.69 18.99
N PHE A 7 -28.64 13.99 19.08
CA PHE A 7 -28.07 13.22 17.95
C PHE A 7 -29.08 12.23 17.36
N ASP A 8 -29.90 11.60 18.20
CA ASP A 8 -30.90 10.61 17.78
C ASP A 8 -32.00 11.17 16.90
N LYS A 9 -32.26 12.49 16.97
CA LYS A 9 -33.24 13.17 16.12
C LYS A 9 -32.70 13.54 14.74
N LEU A 10 -31.39 13.36 14.49
CA LEU A 10 -30.82 13.62 13.18
C LEU A 10 -31.31 12.58 12.14
N PRO A 11 -31.50 13.00 10.88
CA PRO A 11 -31.63 12.09 9.75
C PRO A 11 -30.49 11.07 9.68
N PRO A 12 -30.74 9.82 9.26
CA PRO A 12 -29.72 8.78 9.12
C PRO A 12 -28.50 9.23 8.29
N GLU A 13 -28.72 10.05 7.26
CA GLU A 13 -27.69 10.53 6.35
C GLU A 13 -26.67 11.41 7.08
N LEU A 14 -27.15 12.34 7.91
CA LEU A 14 -26.30 13.24 8.71
C LEU A 14 -25.56 12.49 9.81
N LYS A 15 -26.16 11.43 10.38
CA LYS A 15 -25.49 10.54 11.34
C LYS A 15 -24.34 9.78 10.68
N VAL A 16 -24.55 9.26 9.47
CA VAL A 16 -23.52 8.55 8.69
C VAL A 16 -22.41 9.50 8.25
N GLU A 17 -22.75 10.72 7.84
CA GLU A 17 -21.78 11.75 7.51
C GLU A 17 -20.91 12.13 8.73
N SER A 18 -21.54 12.34 9.89
CA SER A 18 -20.83 12.60 11.16
C SER A 18 -19.90 11.45 11.52
N ALA A 19 -20.34 10.21 11.31
CA ALA A 19 -19.55 9.00 11.50
C ALA A 19 -18.30 8.95 10.61
N GLN A 20 -18.26 9.67 9.49
CA GLN A 20 -17.06 9.74 8.65
C GLN A 20 -15.88 10.43 9.36
N ASN A 21 -16.15 11.23 10.39
CA ASN A 21 -15.14 11.97 11.15
C ASN A 21 -14.67 11.26 12.43
N LEU A 22 -15.34 10.18 12.83
CA LEU A 22 -15.01 9.42 14.03
C LEU A 22 -13.89 8.39 13.78
N SER A 23 -13.17 8.01 14.83
CA SER A 23 -12.22 6.89 14.78
C SER A 23 -12.97 5.54 14.72
N ILE A 24 -12.29 4.45 14.34
CA ILE A 24 -12.92 3.10 14.34
C ILE A 24 -13.39 2.70 15.76
N PRO A 25 -12.61 2.89 16.84
CA PRO A 25 -13.09 2.65 18.21
C PRO A 25 -14.33 3.45 18.58
N ASP A 26 -14.35 4.75 18.27
CA ASP A 26 -15.51 5.61 18.60
C ASP A 26 -16.77 5.17 17.84
N LEU A 27 -16.62 4.79 16.57
CA LEU A 27 -17.72 4.22 15.79
C LEU A 27 -18.22 2.91 16.37
N ALA A 28 -17.31 2.04 16.81
CA ALA A 28 -17.69 0.77 17.44
C ALA A 28 -18.42 1.00 18.76
N ASN A 29 -18.02 1.99 19.55
CA ASN A 29 -18.72 2.38 20.78
C ASN A 29 -20.11 2.93 20.46
N LEU A 30 -20.21 3.82 19.46
CA LEU A 30 -21.50 4.39 19.03
C LEU A 30 -22.45 3.30 18.52
N ALA A 31 -21.94 2.34 17.74
CA ALA A 31 -22.70 1.19 17.24
C ALA A 31 -23.25 0.31 18.38
N GLN A 32 -22.60 0.27 19.54
CA GLN A 32 -23.05 -0.54 20.69
C GLN A 32 -24.15 0.12 21.52
N THR A 33 -24.44 1.41 21.30
CA THR A 33 -25.45 2.13 22.11
C THR A 33 -26.89 1.68 21.86
N SER A 34 -27.20 1.15 20.66
CA SER A 34 -28.53 0.62 20.33
C SER A 34 -28.51 -0.31 19.12
N LYS A 35 -29.55 -1.14 18.95
CA LYS A 35 -29.73 -1.96 17.74
C LYS A 35 -29.82 -1.11 16.47
N TYR A 36 -30.41 0.08 16.57
CA TYR A 36 -30.51 1.04 15.47
C TYR A 36 -29.12 1.55 15.05
N HIS A 37 -28.30 2.01 16.01
CA HIS A 37 -26.94 2.47 15.72
C HIS A 37 -26.04 1.35 15.23
N LEU A 38 -26.21 0.13 15.74
CA LEU A 38 -25.49 -1.02 15.23
C LEU A 38 -25.79 -1.23 13.74
N ALA A 39 -27.08 -1.26 13.36
CA ALA A 39 -27.47 -1.42 11.96
C ALA A 39 -26.97 -0.27 11.07
N LEU A 40 -26.96 0.96 11.60
CA LEU A 40 -26.55 2.15 10.87
C LEU A 40 -25.04 2.22 10.62
N PHE A 41 -24.22 1.92 11.63
CA PHE A 41 -22.76 2.13 11.55
C PHE A 41 -21.97 0.88 11.18
N LYS A 42 -22.55 -0.32 11.34
CA LYS A 42 -21.88 -1.58 10.98
C LYS A 42 -21.34 -1.60 9.54
N PRO A 43 -22.07 -1.15 8.50
CA PRO A 43 -21.53 -1.11 7.14
C PRO A 43 -20.27 -0.23 7.02
N VAL A 44 -20.24 0.92 7.71
CA VAL A 44 -19.10 1.85 7.71
C VAL A 44 -17.91 1.22 8.43
N ILE A 45 -18.15 0.57 9.57
CA ILE A 45 -17.13 -0.13 10.35
C ILE A 45 -16.51 -1.27 9.55
N ASP A 46 -17.32 -2.10 8.89
CA ASP A 46 -16.86 -3.27 8.13
C ASP A 46 -15.97 -2.85 6.94
N VAL A 47 -16.34 -1.78 6.22
CA VAL A 47 -15.51 -1.21 5.14
C VAL A 47 -14.19 -0.66 5.67
N ARG A 48 -14.23 0.14 6.74
CA ARG A 48 -13.00 0.70 7.35
C ARG A 48 -12.08 -0.37 7.90
N LYS A 49 -12.64 -1.44 8.46
CA LYS A 49 -11.87 -2.59 8.95
C LYS A 49 -11.15 -3.28 7.80
N LEU A 50 -11.83 -3.54 6.68
CA LEU A 50 -11.17 -4.11 5.50
C LEU A 50 -10.04 -3.20 5.01
N LEU A 51 -10.32 -1.90 4.79
CA LEU A 51 -9.33 -0.93 4.34
C LEU A 51 -8.13 -0.86 5.27
N HIS A 52 -8.34 -0.88 6.59
CA HIS A 52 -7.28 -0.88 7.59
C HIS A 52 -6.26 -2.02 7.37
N HIS A 53 -6.75 -3.22 7.08
CA HIS A 53 -5.89 -4.38 6.81
C HIS A 53 -5.22 -4.29 5.43
N VAL A 54 -5.93 -3.80 4.42
CA VAL A 54 -5.41 -3.62 3.06
C VAL A 54 -4.22 -2.66 3.04
N VAL A 55 -4.35 -1.47 3.63
CA VAL A 55 -3.27 -0.47 3.66
C VAL A 55 -2.04 -0.90 4.47
N ARG A 56 -2.19 -1.95 5.30
CA ARG A 56 -1.14 -2.55 6.13
C ARG A 56 -0.52 -3.81 5.53
N GLY A 57 -0.98 -4.24 4.35
CA GLY A 57 -0.47 -5.44 3.68
C GLY A 57 -0.83 -6.74 4.41
N GLU A 58 -1.95 -6.80 5.13
CA GLU A 58 -2.34 -7.95 5.96
C GLU A 58 -3.23 -8.92 5.16
N TYR A 59 -2.62 -9.61 4.19
CA TYR A 59 -3.28 -10.45 3.19
C TYR A 59 -4.25 -11.48 3.80
N GLU A 60 -3.83 -12.17 4.86
CA GLU A 60 -4.61 -13.25 5.49
C GLU A 60 -5.84 -12.70 6.23
N ALA A 61 -5.74 -11.51 6.81
CA ALA A 61 -6.86 -10.82 7.45
C ALA A 61 -7.85 -10.33 6.40
N VAL A 62 -7.36 -9.76 5.29
CA VAL A 62 -8.17 -9.35 4.13
C VAL A 62 -8.95 -10.53 3.57
N ALA A 63 -8.29 -11.65 3.29
CA ALA A 63 -8.95 -12.86 2.78
C ALA A 63 -10.05 -13.36 3.72
N ARG A 64 -9.80 -13.36 5.03
CA ARG A 64 -10.76 -13.80 6.05
C ARG A 64 -12.01 -12.92 6.10
N ILE A 65 -11.85 -11.60 5.91
CA ILE A 65 -12.97 -10.65 5.86
C ILE A 65 -13.78 -10.85 4.57
N LEU A 66 -13.10 -10.94 3.43
CA LEU A 66 -13.74 -11.06 2.12
C LEU A 66 -14.45 -12.40 1.90
N LYS A 67 -13.98 -13.48 2.52
CA LYS A 67 -14.70 -14.76 2.56
C LYS A 67 -16.04 -14.68 3.31
N LYS A 68 -16.21 -13.72 4.22
CA LYS A 68 -17.48 -13.50 4.94
C LYS A 68 -18.42 -12.57 4.17
N ASP A 69 -17.89 -11.48 3.62
CA ASP A 69 -18.65 -10.56 2.78
C ASP A 69 -17.76 -10.02 1.65
N ILE A 70 -17.90 -10.63 0.47
CA ILE A 70 -17.15 -10.25 -0.73
C ILE A 70 -17.54 -8.86 -1.25
N SER A 71 -18.74 -8.37 -0.88
CA SER A 71 -19.23 -7.07 -1.35
C SER A 71 -18.41 -5.90 -0.79
N LEU A 72 -17.70 -6.10 0.33
CA LEU A 72 -16.83 -5.09 0.92
C LEU A 72 -15.69 -4.67 0.00
N MET A 73 -15.26 -5.54 -0.92
CA MET A 73 -14.10 -5.31 -1.79
C MET A 73 -14.22 -4.02 -2.64
N PHE A 74 -15.44 -3.71 -3.11
CA PHE A 74 -15.73 -2.58 -3.99
C PHE A 74 -16.44 -1.42 -3.27
N LYS A 75 -16.78 -1.55 -1.98
CA LYS A 75 -17.35 -0.44 -1.20
C LYS A 75 -16.26 0.56 -0.83
N ARG A 76 -16.55 1.85 -1.00
CA ARG A 76 -15.60 2.93 -0.72
C ARG A 76 -15.73 3.41 0.73
N GLY A 77 -14.61 3.82 1.30
CA GLY A 77 -14.55 4.42 2.63
C GLY A 77 -13.28 5.23 2.84
N LYS A 78 -13.20 5.82 4.03
CA LYS A 78 -12.06 6.63 4.46
C LYS A 78 -10.99 5.77 5.14
N VAL A 79 -9.72 5.97 4.80
CA VAL A 79 -8.59 5.28 5.43
C VAL A 79 -7.33 6.14 5.45
N LYS A 80 -6.50 5.97 6.48
CA LYS A 80 -5.13 6.47 6.55
C LYS A 80 -4.16 5.30 6.45
N ASP A 81 -3.23 5.36 5.51
CA ASP A 81 -2.21 4.33 5.33
C ASP A 81 -1.00 4.52 6.26
N CYS A 82 -0.03 3.61 6.19
CA CYS A 82 1.17 3.63 7.04
C CYS A 82 2.09 4.84 6.75
N SER A 83 2.06 5.36 5.52
CA SER A 83 2.82 6.56 5.11
C SER A 83 2.13 7.87 5.49
N GLY A 84 0.92 7.79 6.04
CA GLY A 84 0.14 8.92 6.51
C GLY A 84 -0.75 9.57 5.45
N ARG A 85 -0.88 8.97 4.26
CA ARG A 85 -1.82 9.39 3.22
C ARG A 85 -3.24 9.10 3.67
N ILE A 86 -4.11 10.09 3.55
CA ILE A 86 -5.52 9.99 3.89
C ILE A 86 -6.33 9.93 2.60
N PHE A 87 -6.99 8.80 2.37
CA PHE A 87 -7.94 8.61 1.30
C PHE A 87 -9.34 8.84 1.87
N ASP A 88 -10.04 9.87 1.41
CA ASP A 88 -11.37 10.20 1.93
C ASP A 88 -12.45 9.25 1.38
N SER A 89 -12.27 8.71 0.18
CA SER A 89 -13.17 7.73 -0.43
C SER A 89 -12.42 6.83 -1.41
N ILE A 90 -12.08 5.61 -0.98
CA ILE A 90 -11.44 4.58 -1.81
C ILE A 90 -11.95 3.20 -1.42
N SER A 91 -12.08 2.29 -2.40
CA SER A 91 -12.34 0.88 -2.11
C SER A 91 -11.07 0.10 -1.80
N ALA A 92 -11.23 -1.07 -1.18
CA ALA A 92 -10.11 -1.98 -0.92
C ALA A 92 -9.39 -2.38 -2.21
N PHE A 93 -10.15 -2.68 -3.27
CA PHE A 93 -9.58 -3.02 -4.57
C PHE A 93 -8.88 -1.83 -5.22
N GLU A 94 -9.50 -0.65 -5.23
CA GLU A 94 -8.92 0.58 -5.78
C GLU A 94 -7.59 0.94 -5.11
N TYR A 95 -7.49 0.81 -3.77
CA TYR A 95 -6.23 1.05 -3.08
C TYR A 95 -5.15 0.04 -3.51
N ALA A 96 -5.49 -1.25 -3.62
CA ALA A 96 -4.52 -2.27 -4.06
C ALA A 96 -3.98 -1.98 -5.46
N LEU A 97 -4.86 -1.55 -6.38
CA LEU A 97 -4.49 -1.13 -7.74
C LEU A 97 -3.61 0.12 -7.72
N TRP A 98 -4.02 1.15 -6.99
CA TRP A 98 -3.25 2.38 -6.85
C TRP A 98 -1.87 2.10 -6.26
N ALA A 99 -1.77 1.26 -5.24
CA ALA A 99 -0.51 0.89 -4.60
C ALA A 99 0.34 -0.05 -5.47
N LEU A 100 -0.14 -0.50 -6.64
CA LEU A 100 0.50 -1.52 -7.47
C LEU A 100 0.79 -2.83 -6.72
N ASP A 101 0.00 -3.16 -5.68
CA ASP A 101 0.19 -4.38 -4.87
C ASP A 101 -0.46 -5.61 -5.53
N LYS A 102 0.32 -6.27 -6.40
CA LYS A 102 -0.09 -7.49 -7.09
C LYS A 102 -0.64 -8.57 -6.18
N HIS A 103 0.05 -8.78 -5.07
CA HIS A 103 -0.28 -9.86 -4.17
C HIS A 103 -1.60 -9.56 -3.48
N MET A 104 -1.86 -8.30 -3.10
CA MET A 104 -3.11 -7.90 -2.48
C MET A 104 -4.31 -8.11 -3.41
N TRP A 105 -4.28 -7.61 -4.65
CA TRP A 105 -5.43 -7.82 -5.54
C TRP A 105 -5.58 -9.29 -5.95
N THR A 106 -4.50 -10.06 -6.01
CA THR A 106 -4.57 -11.51 -6.26
C THR A 106 -5.29 -12.22 -5.10
N THR A 107 -4.90 -11.94 -3.85
CA THR A 107 -5.58 -12.47 -2.65
C THR A 107 -7.06 -12.09 -2.61
N MET A 108 -7.41 -10.87 -3.03
CA MET A 108 -8.80 -10.44 -3.13
C MET A 108 -9.57 -11.25 -4.19
N LEU A 109 -9.00 -11.41 -5.38
CA LEU A 109 -9.64 -12.17 -6.48
C LEU A 109 -9.83 -13.64 -6.15
N GLU A 110 -8.90 -14.26 -5.42
CA GLU A 110 -9.04 -15.64 -4.94
C GLU A 110 -10.24 -15.85 -4.00
N CYS A 111 -10.77 -14.77 -3.40
CA CYS A 111 -11.97 -14.83 -2.57
C CYS A 111 -13.27 -14.74 -3.38
N VAL A 112 -13.21 -14.42 -4.67
CA VAL A 112 -14.39 -14.28 -5.52
C VAL A 112 -14.94 -15.68 -5.85
N PRO A 113 -16.23 -15.97 -5.53
CA PRO A 113 -16.80 -17.28 -5.82
C PRO A 113 -16.94 -17.51 -7.33
N ARG A 114 -16.79 -18.75 -7.79
CA ARG A 114 -16.96 -19.13 -9.21
C ARG A 114 -18.43 -19.44 -9.53
N ASN A 115 -19.28 -18.42 -9.44
CA ASN A 115 -20.72 -18.52 -9.67
C ASN A 115 -21.31 -17.19 -10.19
N LYS A 116 -22.65 -17.13 -10.31
CA LYS A 116 -23.36 -15.95 -10.85
C LYS A 116 -23.07 -14.68 -10.02
N GLU A 117 -23.00 -14.80 -8.71
CA GLU A 117 -22.67 -13.73 -7.77
C GLU A 117 -21.23 -13.26 -7.98
N GLY A 118 -20.29 -14.20 -8.16
CA GLY A 118 -18.91 -13.91 -8.55
C GLY A 118 -18.79 -13.06 -9.81
N ARG A 119 -19.59 -13.35 -10.84
CA ARG A 119 -19.61 -12.54 -12.06
C ARG A 119 -20.03 -11.10 -11.81
N LYS A 120 -21.04 -10.89 -10.95
CA LYS A 120 -21.46 -9.54 -10.55
C LYS A 120 -20.34 -8.81 -9.81
N VAL A 121 -19.57 -9.53 -8.99
CA VAL A 121 -18.37 -8.97 -8.32
C VAL A 121 -17.32 -8.61 -9.36
N LEU A 122 -16.91 -9.54 -10.23
CA LEU A 122 -15.88 -9.30 -11.27
C LEU A 122 -16.24 -8.14 -12.19
N ALA A 123 -17.51 -7.99 -12.59
CA ALA A 123 -17.96 -6.85 -13.39
C ALA A 123 -17.76 -5.50 -12.67
N LYS A 124 -18.01 -5.46 -11.35
CA LYS A 124 -17.72 -4.27 -10.52
C LYS A 124 -16.22 -4.00 -10.41
N LEU A 125 -15.42 -5.05 -10.21
CA LEU A 125 -13.96 -4.92 -10.15
C LEU A 125 -13.36 -4.44 -11.47
N LEU A 126 -13.85 -4.94 -12.61
CA LEU A 126 -13.45 -4.46 -13.93
C LEU A 126 -13.84 -2.99 -14.14
N SER A 127 -15.02 -2.58 -13.67
CA SER A 127 -15.41 -1.16 -13.67
C SER A 127 -14.45 -0.30 -12.85
N GLN A 128 -14.11 -0.72 -11.63
CA GLN A 128 -13.13 0.00 -10.78
C GLN A 128 -11.74 0.03 -11.42
N TYR A 129 -11.29 -1.07 -12.02
CA TYR A 129 -10.04 -1.11 -12.77
C TYR A 129 -10.04 -0.07 -13.90
N ASN A 130 -11.11 0.00 -14.69
CA ASN A 130 -11.21 0.98 -15.78
C ASN A 130 -11.21 2.42 -15.27
N GLN A 131 -11.88 2.69 -14.13
CA GLN A 131 -11.86 4.00 -13.49
C GLN A 131 -10.46 4.40 -13.04
N ILE A 132 -9.72 3.51 -12.37
CA ILE A 132 -8.33 3.76 -11.95
C ILE A 132 -7.41 3.89 -13.17
N ASN A 133 -7.62 3.09 -14.21
CA ASN A 133 -6.78 3.13 -15.41
C ASN A 133 -6.96 4.44 -16.20
N ALA A 134 -8.17 5.00 -16.23
CA ALA A 134 -8.49 6.24 -16.94
C ALA A 134 -8.33 7.51 -16.08
N GLY A 135 -8.44 7.38 -14.75
CA GLY A 135 -8.51 8.50 -13.82
C GLY A 135 -7.30 8.60 -12.88
N GLN A 136 -7.51 9.38 -11.81
CA GLN A 136 -6.56 9.57 -10.73
C GLN A 136 -7.21 9.24 -9.39
N VAL A 137 -6.42 8.76 -8.45
CA VAL A 137 -6.79 8.61 -7.05
C VAL A 137 -6.28 9.82 -6.29
N ALA A 138 -7.21 10.52 -5.62
CA ALA A 138 -6.88 11.65 -4.77
C ALA A 138 -6.68 11.20 -3.32
N TYR A 139 -5.66 11.76 -2.66
CA TYR A 139 -5.44 11.62 -1.23
C TYR A 139 -4.83 12.90 -0.65
N ARG A 140 -4.88 13.02 0.67
CA ARG A 140 -4.22 14.11 1.40
C ARG A 140 -2.97 13.59 2.09
N LEU A 141 -1.86 14.31 1.93
CA LEU A 141 -0.59 14.03 2.60
C LEU A 141 -0.02 15.36 3.10
N ASN A 142 0.29 15.44 4.41
CA ASN A 142 0.79 16.66 5.04
C ASN A 142 -0.04 17.92 4.72
N GLY A 143 -1.37 17.77 4.71
CA GLY A 143 -2.31 18.86 4.41
C GLY A 143 -2.48 19.20 2.93
N LYS A 144 -1.70 18.61 2.02
CA LYS A 144 -1.80 18.83 0.57
C LYS A 144 -2.59 17.73 -0.10
N THR A 145 -3.45 18.10 -1.04
CA THR A 145 -4.15 17.15 -1.92
C THR A 145 -3.22 16.76 -3.07
N VAL A 146 -3.02 15.47 -3.26
CA VAL A 146 -2.29 14.86 -4.37
C VAL A 146 -3.26 14.00 -5.15
N ALA A 147 -3.13 14.01 -6.48
CA ALA A 147 -3.90 13.14 -7.37
C ALA A 147 -2.93 12.45 -8.33
N GLU A 148 -2.92 11.12 -8.30
CA GLU A 148 -2.07 10.30 -9.17
C GLU A 148 -2.78 9.01 -9.55
N LYS A 149 -2.44 8.46 -10.72
CA LYS A 149 -3.09 7.26 -11.28
C LYS A 149 -2.82 6.02 -10.42
N HIS A 150 -1.57 5.81 -10.09
CA HIS A 150 -1.05 4.82 -9.17
C HIS A 150 0.13 5.45 -8.42
N PHE A 151 0.61 4.81 -7.36
CA PHE A 151 1.76 5.27 -6.62
C PHE A 151 2.95 5.52 -7.56
N ASP A 152 3.49 6.72 -7.49
CA ASP A 152 4.54 7.19 -8.40
C ASP A 152 5.93 6.76 -7.92
N PHE A 153 6.32 5.52 -8.22
CA PHE A 153 7.68 5.03 -7.96
C PHE A 153 8.75 5.90 -8.63
N LYS A 154 8.48 6.42 -9.84
CA LYS A 154 9.45 7.17 -10.63
C LYS A 154 9.85 8.47 -9.92
N ASN A 155 8.86 9.29 -9.56
CA ASN A 155 9.11 10.59 -8.95
C ASN A 155 9.25 10.53 -7.42
N THR A 156 9.01 9.38 -6.79
CA THR A 156 9.22 9.19 -5.36
C THR A 156 10.60 8.61 -5.05
N ILE A 157 10.83 7.31 -5.27
CA ILE A 157 12.06 6.65 -4.78
C ILE A 157 13.13 6.50 -5.86
N ILE A 158 12.72 6.23 -7.11
CA ILE A 158 13.68 6.03 -8.22
C ILE A 158 14.43 7.34 -8.50
N LYS A 159 13.73 8.47 -8.50
CA LYS A 159 14.35 9.80 -8.65
C LYS A 159 15.39 10.07 -7.57
N GLU A 160 15.05 9.86 -6.29
CA GLU A 160 15.95 10.16 -5.18
C GLU A 160 17.19 9.27 -5.18
N LEU A 161 17.03 7.99 -5.51
CA LEU A 161 18.16 7.07 -5.72
C LEU A 161 19.00 7.45 -6.93
N GLN A 162 18.39 7.87 -8.05
CA GLN A 162 19.11 8.31 -9.24
C GLN A 162 19.92 9.58 -8.96
N MET A 163 19.32 10.60 -8.35
CA MET A 163 20.02 11.85 -7.96
C MET A 163 21.20 11.55 -7.05
N LEU A 164 21.04 10.61 -6.13
CA LEU A 164 22.12 10.17 -5.26
C LEU A 164 23.25 9.48 -6.05
N VAL A 165 22.92 8.49 -6.90
CA VAL A 165 23.88 7.80 -7.77
C VAL A 165 24.64 8.79 -8.66
N ASP A 166 23.95 9.77 -9.24
CA ASP A 166 24.56 10.78 -10.11
C ASP A 166 25.53 11.66 -9.31
N SER A 167 25.13 12.10 -8.12
CA SER A 167 25.98 12.90 -7.22
C SER A 167 27.26 12.16 -6.82
N ILE A 168 27.16 10.86 -6.57
CA ILE A 168 28.30 10.01 -6.19
C ILE A 168 29.22 9.70 -7.38
N ASN A 169 28.72 9.75 -8.61
CA ASN A 169 29.52 9.48 -9.81
C ASN A 169 29.94 10.75 -10.55
N ALA A 170 29.63 11.93 -10.00
CA ALA A 170 30.02 13.20 -10.57
C ALA A 170 31.56 13.30 -10.71
N PRO A 171 32.07 13.84 -11.83
CA PRO A 171 33.51 13.92 -12.12
C PRO A 171 34.25 14.99 -11.31
N VAL A 172 33.52 15.84 -10.57
CA VAL A 172 34.05 16.92 -9.75
C VAL A 172 34.20 16.50 -8.28
N ALA A 173 34.92 17.29 -7.49
CA ALA A 173 35.03 17.07 -6.04
C ALA A 173 33.63 16.95 -5.41
N GLN A 174 33.43 15.89 -4.63
CA GLN A 174 32.13 15.52 -4.11
C GLN A 174 31.81 16.32 -2.83
N ASP A 175 30.65 16.98 -2.83
CA ASP A 175 30.09 17.53 -1.59
C ASP A 175 29.47 16.38 -0.78
N TRP A 176 30.30 15.77 0.06
CA TRP A 176 29.89 14.66 0.92
C TRP A 176 28.79 15.05 1.92
N SER A 177 28.71 16.31 2.31
CA SER A 177 27.64 16.81 3.19
C SER A 177 26.30 16.81 2.46
N ALA A 178 26.28 17.30 1.22
CA ALA A 178 25.08 17.25 0.37
C ALA A 178 24.66 15.82 0.04
N ILE A 179 25.62 14.93 -0.25
CA ILE A 179 25.35 13.51 -0.52
C ILE A 179 24.77 12.80 0.71
N ASP A 180 25.32 13.06 1.91
CA ASP A 180 24.81 12.52 3.15
C ASP A 180 23.37 12.97 3.43
N LYS A 181 23.11 14.27 3.25
CA LYS A 181 21.75 14.83 3.38
C LYS A 181 20.79 14.19 2.36
N GLN A 182 21.21 14.03 1.11
CA GLN A 182 20.43 13.41 0.06
C GLN A 182 20.09 11.94 0.39
N TRP A 183 21.02 11.21 0.99
CA TRP A 183 20.78 9.86 1.48
C TRP A 183 19.73 9.85 2.59
N ARG A 184 19.94 10.61 3.67
CA ARG A 184 19.06 10.58 4.84
C ARG A 184 17.67 11.13 4.55
N GLU A 185 17.60 12.33 3.99
CA GLU A 185 16.34 13.07 3.81
C GLU A 185 15.67 12.76 2.47
N GLY A 186 16.45 12.66 1.38
CA GLY A 186 15.92 12.36 0.04
C GLY A 186 15.47 10.91 -0.07
N VAL A 187 16.44 9.96 -0.07
CA VAL A 187 16.15 8.53 -0.20
C VAL A 187 15.34 8.02 0.99
N GLY A 188 15.77 8.33 2.22
CA GLY A 188 15.07 7.89 3.42
C GLY A 188 13.66 8.48 3.54
N GLY A 189 13.49 9.75 3.14
CA GLY A 189 12.18 10.39 3.12
C GLY A 189 11.24 9.73 2.10
N ALA A 190 11.73 9.44 0.90
CA ALA A 190 10.98 8.69 -0.12
C ALA A 190 10.62 7.27 0.33
N GLN A 191 11.51 6.61 1.07
CA GLN A 191 11.27 5.26 1.63
C GLN A 191 10.10 5.21 2.60
N ARG A 192 9.84 6.28 3.38
CA ARG A 192 8.66 6.36 4.23
C ARG A 192 7.35 6.41 3.45
N LEU A 193 7.39 6.80 2.19
CA LEU A 193 6.21 6.93 1.33
C LEU A 193 5.86 5.62 0.61
N LEU A 194 6.71 4.59 0.71
CA LEU A 194 6.51 3.35 -0.04
C LEU A 194 5.23 2.60 0.38
N PRO A 195 4.49 2.02 -0.58
CA PRO A 195 3.42 1.08 -0.27
C PRO A 195 3.98 -0.20 0.36
N MET A 196 3.14 -0.89 1.13
CA MET A 196 3.58 -2.03 1.96
C MET A 196 4.28 -3.15 1.20
N HIS A 197 3.87 -3.46 -0.03
CA HIS A 197 4.50 -4.52 -0.82
C HIS A 197 5.97 -4.18 -1.17
N ALA A 198 6.31 -2.91 -1.38
CA ALA A 198 7.69 -2.46 -1.61
C ALA A 198 8.48 -2.46 -0.29
N VAL A 199 7.84 -2.11 0.83
CA VAL A 199 8.44 -2.27 2.17
C VAL A 199 8.76 -3.74 2.47
N PHE A 200 7.86 -4.67 2.10
CA PHE A 200 8.12 -6.11 2.21
C PHE A 200 9.29 -6.54 1.32
N ALA A 201 9.41 -5.98 0.11
CA ALA A 201 10.55 -6.23 -0.75
C ALA A 201 11.86 -5.76 -0.10
N TYR A 202 11.89 -4.65 0.62
CA TYR A 202 13.05 -4.23 1.41
C TYR A 202 13.31 -5.16 2.62
N CYS A 203 12.27 -5.51 3.36
CA CYS A 203 12.38 -6.28 4.61
C CYS A 203 12.54 -7.80 4.39
N SER A 204 12.45 -8.29 3.15
CA SER A 204 12.62 -9.72 2.84
C SER A 204 14.10 -10.15 2.92
N ASN A 205 14.33 -11.45 3.04
CA ASN A 205 15.68 -12.03 2.97
C ASN A 205 16.20 -12.20 1.54
N GLU A 206 15.32 -12.06 0.53
CA GLU A 206 15.71 -12.12 -0.88
C GLU A 206 16.49 -10.84 -1.23
N PRO A 207 17.75 -10.91 -1.67
CA PRO A 207 18.58 -9.73 -1.94
C PRO A 207 18.10 -8.97 -3.18
N PHE A 208 18.59 -7.73 -3.38
CA PHE A 208 18.32 -6.97 -4.60
C PHE A 208 19.35 -7.18 -5.72
N TYR A 209 20.40 -7.94 -5.44
CA TYR A 209 21.35 -8.42 -6.44
C TYR A 209 21.56 -9.94 -6.32
N PRO A 210 21.45 -10.73 -7.40
CA PRO A 210 20.96 -10.32 -8.72
C PRO A 210 19.54 -9.74 -8.65
N ILE A 211 19.15 -8.95 -9.65
CA ILE A 211 17.84 -8.27 -9.66
C ILE A 211 16.74 -9.34 -9.53
N PRO A 212 15.88 -9.27 -8.50
CA PRO A 212 14.79 -10.22 -8.33
C PRO A 212 13.79 -10.16 -9.47
N GLU A 213 13.13 -11.29 -9.75
CA GLU A 213 12.01 -11.33 -10.70
C GLU A 213 10.76 -10.63 -10.15
N PHE A 214 10.67 -10.50 -8.81
CA PHE A 214 9.50 -9.98 -8.09
C PHE A 214 8.19 -10.73 -8.40
N ALA A 215 8.31 -12.00 -8.81
CA ALA A 215 7.17 -12.86 -9.13
C ALA A 215 6.46 -13.38 -7.87
N SER A 216 7.23 -13.77 -6.86
CA SER A 216 6.76 -14.33 -5.60
C SER A 216 6.39 -13.23 -4.59
N ARG A 217 5.47 -13.57 -3.68
CA ARG A 217 5.11 -12.68 -2.56
C ARG A 217 6.25 -12.66 -1.55
N PRO A 218 6.85 -11.50 -1.23
CA PRO A 218 7.86 -11.43 -0.18
C PRO A 218 7.23 -11.76 1.19
N LYS A 219 8.07 -12.18 2.15
CA LYS A 219 7.61 -12.34 3.55
C LYS A 219 7.05 -11.00 4.06
N SER A 220 5.89 -11.03 4.71
CA SER A 220 5.21 -9.85 5.29
C SER A 220 5.90 -9.29 6.54
N SER A 221 7.24 -9.17 6.52
CA SER A 221 8.01 -8.50 7.55
C SER A 221 8.00 -7.00 7.32
N LYS A 222 7.83 -6.22 8.39
CA LYS A 222 7.96 -4.76 8.38
C LYS A 222 9.25 -4.31 9.07
N GLN A 223 10.14 -5.26 9.34
CA GLN A 223 11.34 -5.05 10.13
C GLN A 223 12.57 -5.07 9.24
N TYR A 224 13.44 -4.10 9.48
CA TYR A 224 14.78 -4.01 8.93
C TYR A 224 15.78 -4.06 10.09
N TYR A 225 17.05 -4.32 9.81
CA TYR A 225 18.09 -4.32 10.83
C TYR A 225 18.81 -2.97 10.85
N ASN A 226 18.84 -2.31 12.01
CA ASN A 226 19.47 -1.02 12.20
C ASN A 226 20.84 -1.20 12.87
N TRP A 227 21.92 -0.88 12.13
CA TRP A 227 23.29 -1.07 12.62
C TRP A 227 23.67 -0.08 13.71
N ARG A 228 23.00 1.08 13.75
CA ARG A 228 23.26 2.08 14.78
C ARG A 228 22.83 1.58 16.16
N THR A 229 21.76 0.80 16.19
CA THR A 229 21.12 0.34 17.43
C THR A 229 21.28 -1.16 17.66
N ASP A 230 21.95 -1.86 16.73
CA ASP A 230 22.18 -3.31 16.75
C ASP A 230 20.90 -4.13 16.99
N LYS A 231 19.79 -3.72 16.37
CA LYS A 231 18.48 -4.38 16.55
C LYS A 231 17.59 -4.31 15.32
N HIS A 232 16.59 -5.17 15.30
CA HIS A 232 15.49 -5.06 14.35
C HIS A 232 14.52 -3.95 14.74
N GLU A 233 14.22 -3.08 13.79
CA GLU A 233 13.32 -1.93 13.96
C GLU A 233 12.20 -1.98 12.92
N ASN A 234 11.05 -1.40 13.28
CA ASN A 234 9.89 -1.35 12.39
C ASN A 234 10.01 -0.18 11.41
N TRP A 235 9.72 -0.44 10.14
CA TRP A 235 9.69 0.57 9.06
C TRP A 235 8.82 1.79 9.43
N PHE A 236 7.63 1.52 9.97
CA PHE A 236 6.64 2.52 10.38
C PHE A 236 6.52 2.61 11.91
N GLY A 237 7.65 2.69 12.62
CA GLY A 237 7.66 2.98 14.06
C GLY A 237 7.30 4.43 14.35
N VAL A 238 6.65 4.69 15.50
CA VAL A 238 6.38 6.07 15.99
C VAL A 238 7.68 6.83 16.18
N ASP A 239 8.71 6.14 16.67
CA ASP A 239 10.05 6.68 16.91
C ASP A 239 11.03 6.37 15.76
N SER A 240 10.52 5.99 14.57
CA SER A 240 11.37 5.69 13.42
C SER A 240 12.04 6.96 12.91
N LEU A 241 13.39 6.94 12.88
CA LEU A 241 14.21 8.02 12.34
C LEU A 241 14.57 7.81 10.86
N LEU A 242 13.91 6.85 10.19
CA LEU A 242 13.97 6.67 8.75
C LEU A 242 13.57 7.98 8.07
N GLY A 243 14.37 8.48 7.12
CA GLY A 243 14.10 9.75 6.46
C GLY A 243 14.54 10.99 7.23
N VAL A 244 15.19 10.82 8.38
CA VAL A 244 15.75 11.91 9.21
C VAL A 244 17.23 11.64 9.48
N ASP A 245 17.51 10.50 10.09
CA ASP A 245 18.88 10.12 10.49
C ASP A 245 19.49 9.08 9.56
N PHE A 246 18.69 8.36 8.79
CA PHE A 246 19.18 7.31 7.90
C PHE A 246 18.19 7.01 6.77
N ALA A 247 18.71 6.31 5.77
CA ALA A 247 17.94 5.54 4.81
C ALA A 247 18.36 4.06 4.87
N ILE A 248 17.61 3.24 4.15
CA ILE A 248 17.81 1.79 4.09
C ILE A 248 18.35 1.43 2.71
N TYR A 249 19.37 0.58 2.64
CA TYR A 249 19.73 -0.07 1.36
C TYR A 249 19.64 -1.58 1.50
N LYS A 250 19.59 -2.24 0.36
CA LYS A 250 19.52 -3.69 0.27
C LYS A 250 20.61 -4.19 -0.67
N GLY A 251 21.72 -4.62 -0.06
CA GLY A 251 22.91 -5.08 -0.78
C GLY A 251 22.82 -6.49 -1.36
N THR A 252 23.98 -7.14 -1.47
CA THR A 252 24.13 -8.50 -2.01
C THR A 252 23.98 -9.65 -1.03
N PRO A 253 23.76 -10.88 -1.54
CA PRO A 253 23.86 -12.10 -0.76
C PRO A 253 25.26 -12.34 -0.19
N SER A 254 26.33 -11.86 -0.85
CA SER A 254 27.70 -11.97 -0.35
C SER A 254 27.97 -11.12 0.90
N MET A 255 27.11 -10.14 1.20
CA MET A 255 27.13 -9.33 2.43
C MET A 255 26.12 -9.84 3.49
N TRP A 256 25.89 -11.16 3.53
CA TRP A 256 25.08 -11.92 4.51
C TRP A 256 23.56 -11.90 4.26
N PRO A 257 22.83 -13.02 4.51
CA PRO A 257 21.43 -13.23 4.13
C PRO A 257 20.42 -12.56 5.09
N MET A 258 20.52 -11.25 5.28
CA MET A 258 19.60 -10.47 6.11
C MET A 258 18.94 -9.36 5.27
N GLY A 259 17.70 -9.00 5.61
CA GLY A 259 16.93 -7.97 4.90
C GLY A 259 17.56 -6.56 4.91
N GLY A 260 16.81 -5.55 4.45
CA GLY A 260 17.30 -4.17 4.33
C GLY A 260 18.01 -3.66 5.60
N ARG A 261 19.04 -2.84 5.40
CA ARG A 261 19.91 -2.31 6.46
C ARG A 261 19.86 -0.79 6.52
N ALA A 262 19.65 -0.24 7.71
CA ALA A 262 19.72 1.20 7.92
C ALA A 262 21.18 1.66 8.11
N CYS A 263 21.55 2.74 7.42
CA CYS A 263 22.87 3.39 7.54
C CYS A 263 22.73 4.91 7.67
N THR A 264 23.47 5.51 8.60
CA THR A 264 23.41 6.94 8.95
C THR A 264 24.28 7.84 8.08
N GLY A 265 24.93 7.30 7.04
CA GLY A 265 25.67 8.10 6.07
C GLY A 265 26.29 7.30 4.94
N LEU A 266 26.57 7.97 3.82
CA LEU A 266 27.01 7.32 2.60
C LEU A 266 28.48 6.89 2.60
N ALA A 267 29.27 7.33 3.58
CA ALA A 267 30.56 6.73 3.86
C ALA A 267 30.42 5.23 4.24
N GLY A 268 29.23 4.79 4.69
CA GLY A 268 28.89 3.40 4.97
C GLY A 268 27.95 2.73 3.97
N ALA A 269 27.15 3.48 3.20
CA ALA A 269 26.36 2.91 2.12
C ALA A 269 27.29 2.64 0.93
N CYS A 270 27.77 1.41 0.81
CA CYS A 270 28.64 0.97 -0.28
C CYS A 270 28.05 1.48 -1.61
N ARG A 271 28.78 2.31 -2.37
CA ARG A 271 28.36 2.92 -3.66
C ARG A 271 27.51 1.99 -4.53
N TRP A 272 27.92 0.73 -4.51
CA TRP A 272 27.32 -0.34 -5.25
C TRP A 272 25.92 -0.76 -4.75
N GLY A 273 25.66 -0.72 -3.44
CA GLY A 273 24.35 -1.02 -2.85
C GLY A 273 23.25 -0.05 -3.31
N VAL A 274 23.54 1.23 -3.46
CA VAL A 274 22.56 2.22 -3.96
C VAL A 274 22.23 1.97 -5.43
N GLN A 275 23.23 1.61 -6.25
CA GLN A 275 23.01 1.24 -7.66
C GLN A 275 22.17 -0.03 -7.79
N VAL A 276 22.41 -1.01 -6.92
CA VAL A 276 21.60 -2.23 -6.83
C VAL A 276 20.16 -1.93 -6.45
N ASP A 277 19.92 -1.11 -5.42
CA ASP A 277 18.58 -0.67 -5.02
C ASP A 277 17.84 0.04 -6.16
N LEU A 278 18.52 0.96 -6.85
CA LEU A 278 17.97 1.70 -7.99
C LEU A 278 17.54 0.74 -9.11
N ALA A 279 18.39 -0.22 -9.47
CA ALA A 279 18.09 -1.21 -10.49
C ALA A 279 16.91 -2.12 -10.07
N ALA A 280 16.92 -2.59 -8.83
CA ALA A 280 15.87 -3.44 -8.29
C ALA A 280 14.51 -2.72 -8.21
N LEU A 281 14.46 -1.45 -7.79
CA LEU A 281 13.21 -0.69 -7.74
C LEU A 281 12.69 -0.28 -9.13
N LYS A 282 13.58 -0.03 -10.11
CA LYS A 282 13.18 0.10 -11.51
C LYS A 282 12.51 -1.19 -12.00
N ALA A 283 13.14 -2.34 -11.75
CA ALA A 283 12.59 -3.65 -12.13
C ALA A 283 11.28 -3.99 -11.40
N LEU A 284 11.18 -3.72 -10.09
CA LEU A 284 9.93 -3.90 -9.33
C LEU A 284 8.81 -3.06 -9.95
N TYR A 285 9.06 -1.78 -10.23
CA TYR A 285 8.07 -0.90 -10.83
C TYR A 285 7.63 -1.37 -12.22
N GLU A 286 8.57 -1.78 -13.08
CA GLU A 286 8.27 -2.34 -14.39
C GLU A 286 7.42 -3.61 -14.29
N THR A 287 7.80 -4.55 -13.43
CA THR A 287 7.06 -5.79 -13.20
C THR A 287 5.64 -5.50 -12.71
N ARG A 288 5.47 -4.61 -11.72
CA ARG A 288 4.13 -4.28 -11.21
C ARG A 288 3.27 -3.53 -12.20
N THR A 289 3.87 -2.70 -13.05
CA THR A 289 3.16 -2.04 -14.16
C THR A 289 2.65 -3.07 -15.17
N LYS A 290 3.48 -4.06 -15.54
CA LYS A 290 3.06 -5.17 -16.41
C LYS A 290 1.96 -6.02 -15.76
N ASP A 291 2.10 -6.34 -14.48
CA ASP A 291 1.09 -7.07 -13.71
C ASP A 291 -0.27 -6.32 -13.71
N PHE A 292 -0.25 -5.01 -13.52
CA PHE A 292 -1.44 -4.15 -13.57
C PHE A 292 -2.10 -4.19 -14.95
N ILE A 293 -1.33 -4.06 -16.04
CA ILE A 293 -1.85 -4.12 -17.41
C ILE A 293 -2.50 -5.50 -17.68
N ASN A 294 -1.81 -6.58 -17.28
CA ASN A 294 -2.27 -7.95 -17.47
C ASN A 294 -3.53 -8.29 -16.64
N LEU A 295 -3.77 -7.57 -15.54
CA LEU A 295 -4.94 -7.75 -14.70
C LEU A 295 -6.25 -7.55 -15.48
N LYS A 296 -6.28 -6.62 -16.44
CA LYS A 296 -7.48 -6.39 -17.26
C LYS A 296 -7.91 -7.66 -17.99
N SER A 297 -7.00 -8.26 -18.74
CA SER A 297 -7.26 -9.48 -19.50
C SER A 297 -7.58 -10.66 -18.57
N LYS A 298 -7.00 -10.71 -17.37
CA LYS A 298 -7.35 -11.71 -16.35
C LYS A 298 -8.80 -11.57 -15.91
N LEU A 299 -9.25 -10.37 -15.56
CA LEU A 299 -10.63 -10.09 -15.16
C LEU A 299 -11.63 -10.45 -16.28
N GLU A 300 -11.33 -10.05 -17.52
CA GLU A 300 -12.15 -10.37 -18.69
C GLU A 300 -12.23 -11.89 -18.95
N LYS A 301 -11.11 -12.61 -18.84
CA LYS A 301 -11.06 -14.06 -19.01
C LYS A 301 -11.84 -14.80 -17.93
N GLU A 302 -11.70 -14.40 -16.66
CA GLU A 302 -12.44 -14.99 -15.54
C GLU A 302 -13.95 -14.76 -15.68
N MET A 303 -14.37 -13.62 -16.22
CA MET A 303 -15.77 -13.37 -16.56
C MET A 303 -16.30 -14.29 -17.69
N ALA A 304 -15.43 -14.69 -18.64
CA ALA A 304 -15.80 -15.47 -19.82
C ALA A 304 -15.75 -17.00 -19.63
N LEU A 305 -14.80 -17.53 -18.86
CA LEU A 305 -14.57 -18.97 -18.70
C LEU A 305 -15.78 -19.71 -18.10
N ASP A 306 -16.52 -19.10 -17.18
CA ASP A 306 -17.69 -19.71 -16.55
C ASP A 306 -18.93 -19.78 -17.47
N ASN A 307 -18.93 -19.08 -18.62
CA ASN A 307 -20.00 -19.24 -19.62
C ASN A 307 -19.88 -20.58 -20.35
N ARG A 308 -18.67 -21.14 -20.48
CA ARG A 308 -18.45 -22.45 -21.11
C ARG A 308 -18.91 -23.58 -20.19
N TYR A 309 -18.62 -23.51 -18.88
CA TYR A 309 -19.09 -24.52 -17.93
C TYR A 309 -20.62 -24.54 -17.74
N GLN A 310 -21.32 -23.42 -17.98
CA GLN A 310 -22.79 -23.38 -17.99
C GLN A 310 -23.42 -23.92 -19.29
N ALA A 311 -22.69 -23.91 -20.41
CA ALA A 311 -23.17 -24.43 -21.69
C ALA A 311 -23.12 -25.97 -21.80
N PHE A 312 -22.38 -26.64 -20.91
CA PHE A 312 -22.24 -28.11 -20.87
C PHE A 312 -23.06 -28.77 -19.74
N GLN A 313 -23.99 -28.05 -19.10
CA GLN A 313 -24.88 -28.57 -18.06
C GLN A 313 -26.36 -28.69 -18.50
N PHE A 314 -26.62 -28.74 -19.80
CA PHE A 314 -27.94 -29.01 -20.38
C PHE A 314 -27.93 -30.33 -21.14
#